data_AF-A0A835WZL5-F1
#
_entry.id   AF-A0A835WZL5-F1
#
_cell.length_a   1.000
_cell.length_b   1.000
_cell.length_c   1.000
_cell.angle_alpha   90.00
_cell.angle_beta   90.00
_cell.angle_gamma   90.00
#
_symmetry.space_group_name_H-M   'P 1'
#
loop_
_entity.id
_entity.type
_entity.pdbx_description
1 polymer ?
#
loop_
_entity_poly.entity_id
_entity_poly.type
_entity_poly.pdbx_seq_one_letter_code
_entity_poly.pdbx_strand_id
1 'polypeptide(L)'
;MGFHPVVAEILDHTIAVGTQVKINIPSKGATVSFVDSIETPIVRLKNGDVVKIQDIQHGLKIKNEIEKILHLGDILISFGDFLENNAKLIPSGYVEEFWIEELKKIIKEKNFQDEYITQFLEKTPTFDETLEISLKFKIPLHPKYLYYWDQISAEEFSEILLPT
;
A
#
# COMPACT_ATOMS: atom_id res chain seq x y z
N MET A 1 -1.58 14.93 -6.66
CA MET A 1 -1.64 13.45 -6.60
C MET A 1 -0.28 12.95 -6.17
N GLY A 2 -0.25 12.22 -5.06
CA GLY A 2 0.97 11.73 -4.45
C GLY A 2 1.41 10.40 -5.05
N PHE A 3 2.68 10.30 -5.38
CA PHE A 3 3.34 9.05 -5.77
C PHE A 3 4.59 8.87 -4.90
N HIS A 4 5.00 7.63 -4.68
CA HIS A 4 6.28 7.39 -4.02
C HIS A 4 7.43 7.89 -4.93
N PRO A 5 8.42 8.65 -4.42
CA PRO A 5 9.50 9.21 -5.24
C PRO A 5 10.27 8.16 -6.04
N VAL A 6 10.39 6.94 -5.51
CA VAL A 6 11.06 5.82 -6.20
C VAL A 6 10.40 5.44 -7.54
N VAL A 7 9.11 5.76 -7.72
CA VAL A 7 8.41 5.53 -8.99
C VAL A 7 9.04 6.35 -10.10
N ALA A 8 9.41 7.60 -9.81
CA ALA A 8 10.10 8.45 -10.78
C ALA A 8 11.46 7.86 -11.17
N GLU A 9 12.20 7.32 -10.22
CA GLU A 9 13.51 6.70 -10.47
C GLU A 9 13.41 5.49 -11.38
N ILE A 10 12.49 4.55 -11.09
CA ILE A 10 12.35 3.31 -11.87
C ILE A 10 11.72 3.54 -13.25
N LEU A 11 10.97 4.64 -13.43
CA LEU A 11 10.36 5.03 -14.71
C LEU A 11 11.19 6.05 -15.51
N ASP A 12 12.50 6.12 -15.26
CA ASP A 12 13.43 7.02 -15.97
C ASP A 12 13.01 8.50 -15.96
N HIS A 13 12.47 8.97 -14.83
CA HIS A 13 11.96 10.32 -14.64
C HIS A 13 10.89 10.74 -15.66
N THR A 14 10.15 9.77 -16.21
CA THR A 14 8.95 10.07 -17.04
C THR A 14 7.93 10.89 -16.26
N ILE A 15 7.87 10.67 -14.94
CA ILE A 15 7.14 11.53 -14.00
C ILE A 15 8.15 12.24 -13.08
N ALA A 16 7.92 13.52 -12.84
CA ALA A 16 8.67 14.35 -11.91
C ALA A 16 7.70 15.22 -11.12
N VAL A 17 8.18 15.89 -10.07
CA VAL A 17 7.38 16.89 -9.35
C VAL A 17 6.91 17.95 -10.33
N GLY A 18 5.61 18.23 -10.34
CA GLY A 18 5.00 19.20 -11.25
C GLY A 18 4.60 18.63 -12.61
N THR A 19 4.98 17.40 -12.96
CA THR A 19 4.47 16.74 -14.18
C THR A 19 2.95 16.60 -14.10
N GLN A 20 2.26 17.04 -15.15
CA GLN A 20 0.82 16.85 -15.27
C GLN A 20 0.52 15.47 -15.87
N VAL A 21 -0.19 14.64 -15.11
CA VAL A 21 -0.66 13.33 -15.55
C VAL A 21 -2.16 13.39 -15.85
N LYS A 22 -2.59 12.65 -16.88
CA LYS A 22 -4.02 12.45 -17.15
C LYS A 22 -4.50 11.23 -16.37
N ILE A 23 -5.62 11.39 -15.68
CA ILE A 23 -6.23 10.34 -14.87
C ILE A 23 -7.69 10.18 -15.28
N ASN A 24 -8.30 9.04 -14.91
CA ASN A 24 -9.70 8.77 -15.20
C ASN A 24 -10.63 9.24 -14.07
N ILE A 25 -10.21 9.06 -12.82
CA ILE A 25 -10.95 9.39 -11.59
C ILE A 25 -9.92 9.99 -10.61
N PRO A 26 -10.25 11.03 -9.82
CA PRO A 26 -11.52 11.77 -9.78
C PRO A 26 -11.66 12.92 -10.78
N SER A 27 -10.58 13.31 -11.47
CA SER A 27 -10.56 14.45 -12.39
C SER A 27 -10.02 14.06 -13.77
N LYS A 28 -9.91 15.01 -14.71
CA LYS A 28 -9.30 14.78 -16.04
C LYS A 28 -7.77 14.87 -16.04
N GLY A 29 -7.17 15.31 -14.94
CA GLY A 29 -5.74 15.45 -14.80
C GLY A 29 -5.33 15.90 -13.41
N ALA A 30 -4.13 15.52 -13.01
CA ALA A 30 -3.55 15.86 -11.73
C ALA A 30 -2.08 16.20 -11.88
N THR A 31 -1.58 17.00 -10.94
CA THR A 31 -0.15 17.30 -10.84
C THR A 31 0.51 16.30 -9.90
N VAL A 32 1.65 15.75 -10.33
CA VAL A 32 2.47 14.83 -9.55
C VAL A 32 3.15 15.56 -8.40
N SER A 33 3.07 14.97 -7.22
CA SER A 33 3.85 15.33 -6.03
C SER A 33 4.41 14.04 -5.41
N PHE A 34 5.54 14.13 -4.72
CA PHE A 34 6.13 12.97 -4.08
C PHE A 34 5.77 12.87 -2.61
N VAL A 35 5.46 11.65 -2.18
CA VAL A 35 5.09 11.29 -0.80
C VAL A 35 5.85 10.01 -0.48
N ASP A 36 6.76 10.06 0.49
CA ASP A 36 7.63 8.94 0.88
C ASP A 36 7.03 8.02 1.95
N SER A 37 5.84 8.35 2.46
CA SER A 37 5.13 7.55 3.47
C SER A 37 4.22 6.46 2.90
N ILE A 38 3.94 6.47 1.60
CA ILE A 38 3.00 5.54 0.95
C ILE A 38 3.70 4.30 0.38
N GLU A 39 2.95 3.26 0.00
CA GLU A 39 3.58 2.02 -0.46
C GLU A 39 4.41 2.19 -1.73
N THR A 40 5.53 1.48 -1.72
CA THR A 40 6.51 1.39 -2.79
C THR A 40 6.15 0.33 -3.84
N PRO A 41 6.74 0.39 -5.04
CA PRO A 41 6.53 -0.60 -6.09
C PRO A 41 7.00 -2.01 -5.72
N ILE A 42 6.38 -3.01 -6.34
CA ILE A 42 6.79 -4.41 -6.33
C ILE A 42 7.24 -4.79 -7.73
N VAL A 43 8.46 -5.31 -7.84
CA VAL A 43 9.13 -5.57 -9.12
C VAL A 43 9.64 -7.00 -9.17
N ARG A 44 9.72 -7.55 -10.37
CA ARG A 44 10.42 -8.79 -10.68
C ARG A 44 11.77 -8.45 -11.32
N LEU A 45 12.84 -9.01 -10.77
CA LEU A 45 14.20 -8.86 -11.25
C LEU A 45 14.51 -9.89 -12.36
N LYS A 46 15.57 -9.63 -13.14
CA LYS A 46 16.05 -10.51 -14.23
C LYS A 46 16.43 -11.92 -13.78
N ASN A 47 16.75 -12.09 -12.50
CA ASN A 47 17.04 -13.41 -11.91
C ASN A 47 15.76 -14.21 -11.55
N GLY A 48 14.57 -13.60 -11.67
CA GLY A 48 13.29 -14.19 -11.33
C GLY A 48 12.74 -13.79 -9.97
N ASP A 49 13.54 -13.14 -9.10
CA ASP A 49 13.12 -12.76 -7.75
C ASP A 49 12.08 -11.64 -7.80
N VAL A 50 11.09 -11.75 -6.91
CA VAL A 50 10.08 -10.70 -6.69
C VAL A 50 10.43 -9.94 -5.44
N VAL A 51 10.67 -8.63 -5.59
CA VAL A 51 11.16 -7.75 -4.52
C VAL A 51 10.26 -6.53 -4.40
N LYS A 52 9.87 -6.21 -3.16
CA LYS A 52 9.27 -4.91 -2.83
C LYS A 52 10.38 -3.91 -2.57
N ILE A 53 10.35 -2.78 -3.28
CA ILE A 53 11.35 -1.73 -3.13
C ILE A 53 11.21 -1.14 -1.72
N GLN A 54 12.31 -0.92 -1.00
CA GLN A 54 12.24 -0.45 0.39
C GLN A 54 12.29 1.07 0.48
N ASP A 55 13.16 1.68 -0.30
CA ASP A 55 13.37 3.11 -0.32
C ASP A 55 13.94 3.53 -1.69
N ILE A 56 14.19 4.83 -1.85
CA ILE A 56 14.74 5.41 -3.08
C ILE A 56 16.12 4.82 -3.41
N GLN A 57 16.99 4.62 -2.41
CA GLN A 57 18.35 4.12 -2.61
C GLN A 57 18.34 2.65 -3.06
N HIS A 58 17.46 1.85 -2.49
CA HIS A 58 17.24 0.47 -2.91
C HIS A 58 16.72 0.43 -4.35
N GLY A 59 15.74 1.27 -4.69
CA GLY A 59 15.22 1.38 -6.06
C GLY A 59 16.30 1.73 -7.08
N LEU A 60 17.16 2.71 -6.77
CA LEU A 60 18.30 3.10 -7.62
C LEU A 60 19.29 1.95 -7.87
N LYS A 61 19.59 1.16 -6.83
CA LYS A 61 20.52 0.02 -6.93
C LYS A 61 19.99 -1.07 -7.86
N ILE A 62 18.72 -1.44 -7.71
CA ILE A 62 18.13 -2.56 -8.46
C ILE A 62 17.53 -2.15 -9.80
N LYS A 63 17.43 -0.85 -10.10
CA LYS A 63 16.77 -0.31 -11.30
C LYS A 63 17.16 -1.03 -12.59
N ASN A 64 18.46 -1.27 -12.79
CA ASN A 64 18.99 -1.91 -14.00
C ASN A 64 18.75 -3.44 -14.05
N GLU A 65 18.35 -4.03 -12.92
CA GLU A 65 18.04 -5.45 -12.76
C GLU A 65 16.54 -5.72 -12.88
N ILE A 66 15.69 -4.69 -12.88
CA ILE A 66 14.23 -4.84 -13.03
C ILE A 66 13.93 -5.41 -14.43
N GLU A 67 13.25 -6.55 -14.45
CA GLU A 67 12.69 -7.17 -15.66
C GLU A 67 11.25 -6.68 -15.90
N LYS A 68 10.44 -6.64 -14.83
CA LYS A 68 9.02 -6.28 -14.91
C LYS A 68 8.55 -5.58 -13.64
N ILE A 69 7.78 -4.52 -13.79
CA ILE A 69 7.05 -3.90 -12.67
C ILE A 69 5.72 -4.65 -12.51
N LEU A 70 5.48 -5.24 -11.35
CA LEU A 70 4.24 -5.97 -11.04
C LEU A 70 3.19 -5.02 -10.47
N HIS A 71 3.58 -4.19 -9.51
CA HIS A 71 2.76 -3.15 -8.92
C HIS A 71 3.56 -1.85 -8.84
N LEU A 72 2.95 -0.73 -9.24
CA LEU A 72 3.59 0.60 -9.17
C LEU A 72 3.58 1.21 -7.77
N GLY A 73 2.92 0.56 -6.81
CA GLY A 73 2.70 1.10 -5.47
C GLY A 73 1.46 1.98 -5.41
N ASP A 74 1.41 2.82 -4.37
CA ASP A 74 0.22 3.60 -4.05
C ASP A 74 0.10 4.90 -4.84
N ILE A 75 -1.14 5.39 -4.87
CA ILE A 75 -1.50 6.70 -5.40
C ILE A 75 -2.31 7.46 -4.35
N LEU A 76 -1.75 8.54 -3.82
CA LEU A 76 -2.43 9.36 -2.82
C LEU A 76 -3.30 10.41 -3.52
N ILE A 77 -4.61 10.30 -3.33
CA ILE A 77 -5.61 11.20 -3.91
C ILE A 77 -6.31 11.96 -2.79
N SER A 78 -6.41 13.28 -2.93
CA SER A 78 -7.10 14.09 -1.94
C SER A 78 -8.61 13.87 -2.04
N PHE A 79 -9.29 13.77 -0.90
CA PHE A 79 -10.77 13.80 -0.87
C PHE A 79 -11.33 15.09 -1.52
N GLY A 80 -10.61 16.21 -1.39
CA GLY A 80 -11.00 17.47 -2.02
C GLY A 80 -11.15 17.36 -3.54
N ASP A 81 -10.33 16.54 -4.20
CA ASP A 81 -10.40 16.33 -5.65
C ASP A 81 -11.71 15.64 -6.05
N PHE A 82 -12.23 14.73 -5.22
CA PHE A 82 -13.54 14.10 -5.44
C PHE A 82 -14.68 15.09 -5.24
N LEU A 83 -14.60 15.89 -4.18
CA LEU A 83 -15.63 16.88 -3.84
C LEU A 83 -15.74 17.97 -4.90
N GLU A 84 -14.61 18.52 -5.36
CA GLU A 84 -14.57 19.58 -6.36
C GLU A 84 -15.12 19.11 -7.72
N ASN A 85 -14.76 17.90 -8.15
CA ASN A 85 -15.19 17.35 -9.43
C ASN A 85 -16.58 16.69 -9.38
N ASN A 86 -17.24 16.69 -8.22
CA ASN A 86 -18.48 15.95 -7.95
C ASN A 86 -18.38 14.48 -8.42
N ALA A 87 -17.20 13.89 -8.21
CA ALA A 87 -16.91 12.53 -8.62
C ALA A 87 -17.37 11.54 -7.55
N LYS A 88 -17.83 10.36 -7.97
CA LYS A 88 -18.20 9.29 -7.03
C LYS A 88 -16.95 8.78 -6.32
N LEU A 89 -16.99 8.75 -4.99
CA LEU A 89 -15.99 8.07 -4.19
C LEU A 89 -15.95 6.58 -4.55
N ILE A 90 -14.77 6.12 -4.93
CA ILE A 90 -14.50 4.70 -5.11
C ILE A 90 -14.11 4.08 -3.77
N PRO A 91 -14.41 2.79 -3.54
CA PRO A 91 -13.91 2.10 -2.36
C PRO A 91 -12.38 2.22 -2.29
N SER A 92 -11.87 2.60 -1.13
CA SER A 92 -10.43 2.58 -0.86
C SER A 92 -9.97 1.13 -0.68
N GLY A 93 -8.70 0.87 -1.01
CA GLY A 93 -8.01 -0.30 -0.49
C GLY A 93 -7.96 -0.29 1.03
N TYR A 94 -7.67 -1.44 1.62
CA TYR A 94 -7.48 -1.56 3.07
C TYR A 94 -6.07 -1.06 3.43
N VAL A 95 -6.00 0.14 4.01
CA VAL A 95 -4.77 0.88 4.31
C VAL A 95 -4.53 0.99 5.82
N GLU A 96 -3.32 1.38 6.20
CA GLU A 96 -2.89 1.50 7.59
C GLU A 96 -3.82 2.40 8.41
N GLU A 97 -4.28 3.51 7.82
CA GLU A 97 -5.18 4.44 8.48
C GLU A 97 -6.52 3.80 8.81
N PHE A 98 -7.03 2.90 7.96
CA PHE A 98 -8.28 2.18 8.23
C PHE A 98 -8.08 1.20 9.37
N TRP A 99 -6.98 0.43 9.36
CA TRP A 99 -6.66 -0.50 10.43
C TRP A 99 -6.50 0.23 11.78
N ILE A 100 -5.83 1.39 11.80
CA ILE A 100 -5.69 2.24 12.99
C ILE A 100 -7.05 2.71 13.52
N GLU A 101 -7.95 3.17 12.65
CA GLU A 101 -9.28 3.62 13.06
C GLU A 101 -10.15 2.46 13.59
N GLU A 102 -10.04 1.26 13.01
CA GLU A 102 -10.69 0.06 13.54
C GLU A 102 -10.15 -0.29 14.94
N LEU A 103 -8.84 -0.20 15.14
CA LEU A 103 -8.22 -0.43 16.44
C LEU A 103 -8.67 0.61 17.48
N LYS A 104 -8.69 1.90 17.12
CA LYS A 104 -9.20 2.99 18.00
C LYS A 104 -10.64 2.75 18.42
N LYS A 105 -11.49 2.33 17.49
CA LYS A 105 -12.89 2.02 17.77
C LYS A 105 -13.01 0.93 18.83
N ILE A 106 -12.22 -0.14 18.72
CA ILE A 106 -12.23 -1.25 19.69
C ILE A 106 -11.71 -0.83 21.06
N ILE A 107 -10.62 -0.06 21.10
CA ILE A 107 -10.06 0.48 22.34
C ILE A 107 -11.14 1.29 23.09
N LYS A 108 -11.87 2.14 22.36
CA LYS A 108 -12.94 2.97 22.89
C LYS A 108 -14.15 2.15 23.37
N GLU A 109 -14.63 1.19 22.58
CA GLU A 109 -15.81 0.38 22.89
C GLU A 109 -15.61 -0.51 24.11
N LYS A 110 -14.41 -1.08 24.26
CA LYS A 110 -14.08 -2.00 25.35
C LYS A 110 -13.40 -1.30 26.54
N ASN A 111 -13.22 0.01 26.48
CA ASN A 111 -12.52 0.83 27.47
C ASN A 111 -11.14 0.23 27.87
N PHE A 112 -10.41 -0.29 26.87
CA PHE A 112 -9.09 -0.89 27.09
C PHE A 112 -8.08 0.21 27.42
N GLN A 113 -7.50 0.16 28.62
CA GLN A 113 -6.38 1.01 29.04
C GLN A 113 -5.04 0.26 28.95
N ASP A 114 -4.96 -0.73 28.06
CA ASP A 114 -3.75 -1.53 27.89
C ASP A 114 -2.74 -0.77 27.02
N GLU A 115 -1.69 -0.24 27.66
CA GLU A 115 -0.61 0.50 27.00
C GLU A 115 0.03 -0.31 25.86
N TYR A 116 0.05 -1.65 25.99
CA TYR A 116 0.59 -2.54 24.98
C TYR A 116 -0.17 -2.46 23.66
N ILE A 117 -1.49 -2.27 23.68
CA ILE A 117 -2.29 -2.21 22.44
C ILE A 117 -2.28 -0.80 21.86
N THR A 118 -2.30 0.23 22.71
CA THR A 118 -2.30 1.62 22.26
C THR A 118 -1.02 2.00 21.53
N GLN A 119 0.11 1.33 21.80
CA GLN A 119 1.37 1.60 21.10
C GLN A 119 1.25 1.37 19.57
N PHE A 120 0.38 0.44 19.15
CA PHE A 120 0.22 0.09 17.73
C PHE A 120 -0.58 1.13 16.93
N LEU A 121 -1.06 2.20 17.57
CA LEU A 121 -1.63 3.36 16.88
C LEU A 121 -0.56 4.21 16.19
N GLU A 122 0.69 4.14 16.66
CA GLU A 122 1.83 4.89 16.12
C GLU A 122 2.89 3.95 15.55
N LYS A 123 3.04 2.75 16.13
CA LYS A 123 4.02 1.75 15.73
C LYS A 123 3.39 0.68 14.85
N THR A 124 4.01 0.38 13.72
CA THR A 124 3.64 -0.80 12.92
C THR A 124 3.95 -2.09 13.69
N PRO A 125 2.95 -2.95 13.97
CA PRO A 125 3.17 -4.24 14.63
C PRO A 125 4.02 -5.17 13.76
N THR A 126 4.70 -6.11 14.39
CA THR A 126 5.28 -7.30 13.73
C THR A 126 4.19 -8.26 13.26
N PHE A 127 4.55 -9.27 12.47
CA PHE A 127 3.58 -10.26 12.00
C PHE A 127 2.91 -11.02 13.16
N ASP A 128 3.72 -11.48 14.13
CA ASP A 128 3.22 -12.23 15.29
C ASP A 128 2.29 -11.36 16.16
N GLU A 129 2.69 -10.12 16.45
CA GLU A 129 1.85 -9.14 17.16
C GLU A 129 0.54 -8.86 16.41
N THR A 130 0.61 -8.70 15.07
CA THR A 130 -0.57 -8.49 14.23
C THR A 130 -1.53 -9.66 14.33
N LEU A 131 -1.02 -10.89 14.26
CA LEU A 131 -1.83 -12.11 14.34
C LEU A 131 -2.53 -12.21 15.70
N GLU A 132 -1.82 -11.94 16.80
CA GLU A 132 -2.39 -11.92 18.14
C GLU A 132 -3.53 -10.90 18.26
N ILE A 133 -3.32 -9.68 17.77
CA ILE A 133 -4.31 -8.60 17.77
C ILE A 133 -5.54 -9.02 16.95
N SER A 134 -5.36 -9.49 15.73
CA SER A 134 -6.45 -9.92 14.85
C SER A 134 -7.26 -11.06 15.47
N LEU A 135 -6.62 -12.04 16.11
CA LEU A 135 -7.31 -13.14 16.77
C LEU A 135 -8.08 -12.70 18.02
N LYS A 136 -7.48 -11.83 18.85
CA LYS A 136 -8.04 -11.30 20.10
C LYS A 136 -9.21 -10.34 19.86
N PHE A 137 -9.08 -9.46 18.88
CA PHE A 137 -10.02 -8.37 18.62
C PHE A 137 -10.94 -8.59 17.42
N LYS A 138 -10.71 -9.65 16.64
CA LYS A 138 -11.49 -9.99 15.44
C LYS A 138 -11.48 -8.87 14.38
N ILE A 139 -10.34 -8.21 14.24
CA ILE A 139 -10.06 -7.27 13.13
C ILE A 139 -9.20 -7.94 12.06
N PRO A 140 -9.20 -7.43 10.82
CA PRO A 140 -8.31 -7.90 9.78
C PRO A 140 -6.83 -7.81 10.18
N LEU A 141 -5.96 -8.55 9.47
CA LEU A 141 -4.51 -8.40 9.61
C LEU A 141 -4.10 -6.99 9.16
N HIS A 142 -2.99 -6.50 9.72
CA HIS A 142 -2.40 -5.23 9.33
C HIS A 142 -2.06 -5.24 7.81
N PRO A 143 -2.40 -4.18 7.06
CA PRO A 143 -2.24 -4.09 5.60
C PRO A 143 -0.87 -4.51 5.06
N LYS A 144 0.21 -4.09 5.74
CA LYS A 144 1.59 -4.53 5.46
C LYS A 144 1.81 -6.03 5.27
N TYR A 145 0.98 -6.87 5.92
CA TYR A 145 1.07 -8.33 5.86
C TYR A 145 -0.02 -8.98 5.01
N LEU A 146 -0.85 -8.16 4.33
CA LEU A 146 -1.84 -8.63 3.38
C LEU A 146 -1.23 -8.66 1.98
N TYR A 147 -1.44 -9.78 1.31
CA TYR A 147 -1.12 -9.94 -0.10
C TYR A 147 -2.35 -9.62 -0.96
N TYR A 148 -2.13 -9.45 -2.26
CA TYR A 148 -3.17 -9.22 -3.27
C TYR A 148 -3.93 -10.52 -3.59
N TRP A 149 -4.60 -11.09 -2.58
CA TRP A 149 -5.36 -12.33 -2.70
C TRP A 149 -6.52 -12.24 -3.70
N ASP A 150 -6.97 -11.03 -4.03
CA ASP A 150 -7.95 -10.74 -5.07
C ASP A 150 -7.42 -10.92 -6.50
N GLN A 151 -6.10 -11.03 -6.67
CA GLN A 151 -5.43 -11.18 -7.97
C GLN A 151 -5.16 -12.64 -8.34
N ILE A 152 -5.53 -13.59 -7.49
CA ILE A 152 -5.42 -15.03 -7.77
C ILE A 152 -6.79 -15.70 -7.64
N SER A 153 -7.03 -16.70 -8.49
CA SER A 153 -8.20 -17.58 -8.39
C SER A 153 -8.02 -18.64 -7.29
N ALA A 154 -9.13 -19.26 -6.88
CA ALA A 154 -9.10 -20.34 -5.90
C ALA A 154 -8.37 -21.58 -6.45
N GLU A 155 -8.45 -21.81 -7.76
CA GLU A 155 -7.74 -22.85 -8.49
C GLU A 155 -6.22 -22.62 -8.45
N GLU A 156 -5.76 -21.42 -8.84
CA GLU A 156 -4.33 -21.05 -8.80
C GLU A 156 -3.79 -21.11 -7.36
N PHE A 157 -4.57 -20.67 -6.37
CA PHE A 157 -4.18 -20.78 -4.97
C PHE A 157 -4.00 -22.24 -4.53
N SER A 158 -4.87 -23.15 -5.01
CA SER A 158 -4.77 -24.58 -4.70
C SER A 158 -3.52 -25.21 -5.31
N GLU A 159 -3.10 -24.77 -6.50
CA GLU A 159 -1.84 -25.20 -7.12
C GLU A 159 -0.62 -24.74 -6.32
N ILE A 160 -0.65 -23.52 -5.77
CA ILE A 160 0.43 -22.99 -4.91
C ILE A 160 0.55 -23.80 -3.60
N LEU A 161 -0.56 -24.27 -3.03
CA LEU A 161 -0.55 -25.07 -1.81
C LEU A 161 0.02 -26.49 -2.02
N LEU A 162 -0.07 -27.01 -3.24
CA LEU A 162 0.39 -28.35 -3.61
C LEU A 162 1.42 -28.25 -4.75
N PRO A 163 2.62 -27.70 -4.49
CA PRO A 163 3.63 -27.56 -5.53
C PRO A 163 4.04 -28.96 -6.04
N THR A 164 3.74 -29.22 -7.31
CA THR A 164 4.19 -30.41 -8.05
C THR A 164 5.66 -30.36 -8.39
#